data_AF-I4C7N4-F1
#
_entry.id   AF-I4C7N4-F1
#
_cell.length_a   1.000
_cell.length_b   1.000
_cell.length_c   1.000
_cell.angle_alpha   90.00
_cell.angle_beta   90.00
_cell.angle_gamma   90.00
#
_symmetry.space_group_name_H-M   'P 1'
#
loop_
_entity.id
_entity.type
_entity.pdbx_description
1 polymer ?
#
loop_
_entity_poly.entity_id
_entity_poly.type
_entity_poly.pdbx_seq_one_letter_code
_entity_poly.pdbx_strand_id
1 'polypeptide(L)'
;MNFSRNFVRAALVAIAVLMMAAPVLAETAGSGSFKSDTEIELNFGVPVDESWAKNTSNYTVFEKQDPDIRINVDSVVLGPQKVTAILKFKDPLNLSSQFVIEAKAVTAGGKVMGDKDFLIKKSQMQLLFGIFLGAMLINNFVFTKYLGLCIFFGVSQKKETAIGMGVTFTVVMVLSAIISWFLYAYVLQVLHLSFLKIIVFIGTVAIFVQAMDTILRKINPYLFKKLGVYLVLITTNCIILAVPLINADSHYNAFESLTLGLGAGIGFALALFLMASVREKLEVARVPPTYKGLPIAFIVTGLFALAFLGFSGLSIF
;
A
#
# COMPACT_ATOMS: atom_id res chain seq x y z
N MET A 1 -10.02 6.01 -30.67
CA MET A 1 -8.94 6.73 -29.93
C MET A 1 -9.42 7.73 -28.87
N ASN A 2 -10.60 8.39 -29.01
CA ASN A 2 -11.08 9.36 -28.00
C ASN A 2 -11.67 8.74 -26.71
N PHE A 3 -12.07 7.46 -26.74
CA PHE A 3 -12.73 6.77 -25.61
C PHE A 3 -11.78 6.43 -24.45
N SER A 4 -10.58 5.93 -24.75
CA SER A 4 -9.52 5.68 -23.74
C SER A 4 -9.13 6.97 -23.02
N ARG A 5 -8.97 8.08 -23.76
CA ARG A 5 -8.58 9.37 -23.17
C ARG A 5 -9.62 9.95 -22.22
N ASN A 6 -10.91 9.88 -22.55
CA ASN A 6 -11.94 10.51 -21.71
C ASN A 6 -12.27 9.67 -20.46
N PHE A 7 -12.26 8.34 -20.56
CA PHE A 7 -12.45 7.46 -19.39
C PHE A 7 -11.23 7.49 -18.47
N VAL A 8 -10.01 7.45 -19.03
CA VAL A 8 -8.78 7.62 -18.25
C VAL A 8 -8.73 9.00 -17.60
N ARG A 9 -9.19 10.07 -18.28
CA ARG A 9 -9.34 11.40 -17.66
C ARG A 9 -10.35 11.41 -16.53
N ALA A 10 -11.52 10.80 -16.68
CA ALA A 10 -12.51 10.73 -15.61
C ALA A 10 -12.01 9.93 -14.39
N ALA A 11 -11.33 8.80 -14.65
CA ALA A 11 -10.68 7.99 -13.61
C ALA A 11 -9.53 8.75 -12.92
N LEU A 12 -8.68 9.43 -13.68
CA LEU A 12 -7.60 10.28 -13.15
C LEU A 12 -8.13 11.49 -12.38
N VAL A 13 -9.24 12.09 -12.82
CA VAL A 13 -9.91 13.19 -12.11
C VAL A 13 -10.54 12.67 -10.82
N ALA A 14 -11.16 11.49 -10.80
CA ALA A 14 -11.67 10.90 -9.56
C ALA A 14 -10.53 10.59 -8.56
N ILE A 15 -9.40 10.06 -9.05
CA ILE A 15 -8.19 9.83 -8.25
C ILE A 15 -7.61 11.17 -7.77
N ALA A 16 -7.54 12.20 -8.62
CA ALA A 16 -7.02 13.51 -8.28
C ALA A 16 -7.90 14.27 -7.27
N VAL A 17 -9.22 14.18 -7.40
CA VAL A 17 -10.18 14.79 -6.46
C VAL A 17 -10.09 14.13 -5.09
N LEU A 18 -9.88 12.81 -5.02
CA LEU A 18 -9.63 12.10 -3.76
C LEU A 18 -8.22 12.36 -3.19
N MET A 19 -7.20 12.54 -4.04
CA MET A 19 -5.87 12.99 -3.62
C MET A 19 -5.88 14.38 -2.98
N MET A 20 -6.75 15.27 -3.48
CA MET A 20 -6.92 16.62 -2.93
C MET A 20 -7.73 16.65 -1.63
N ALA A 21 -8.50 15.61 -1.32
CA ALA A 21 -9.28 15.50 -0.07
C ALA A 21 -8.49 14.85 1.08
N ALA A 22 -7.33 14.23 0.79
CA ALA A 22 -6.50 13.56 1.78
C ALA A 22 -5.71 14.47 2.77
N PRO A 23 -5.41 15.77 2.52
CA PRO A 23 -4.58 16.54 3.43
C PRO A 23 -5.33 17.09 4.66
N VAL A 24 -6.61 16.76 4.87
CA VAL A 24 -7.41 17.36 5.96
C VAL A 24 -7.26 16.62 7.30
N LEU A 25 -6.60 15.45 7.38
CA LEU A 25 -6.67 14.56 8.56
C LEU A 25 -5.32 13.99 9.04
N ALA A 26 -4.21 14.69 8.82
CA ALA A 26 -2.90 14.23 9.29
C ALA A 26 -2.10 15.32 10.01
N GLU A 27 -2.60 15.80 11.14
CA GLU A 27 -1.79 16.48 12.16
C GLU A 27 -2.19 15.98 13.54
N THR A 28 -1.27 15.29 14.22
CA THR A 28 -0.92 15.41 15.65
C THR A 28 -0.15 14.17 16.11
N ALA A 29 1.18 14.16 15.95
CA ALA A 29 2.11 13.37 16.76
C ALA A 29 3.50 14.01 16.65
N GLY A 30 4.24 14.10 17.76
CA GLY A 30 5.55 14.75 17.83
C GLY A 30 6.52 14.23 16.75
N SER A 31 7.29 15.14 16.16
CA SER A 31 8.14 14.85 15.01
C SER A 31 9.52 14.34 15.43
N GLY A 32 9.83 13.10 15.05
CA GLY A 32 11.20 12.61 14.94
C GLY A 32 11.55 12.38 13.47
N SER A 33 12.80 12.64 13.09
CA SER A 33 13.30 12.51 11.73
C SER A 33 14.54 11.63 11.68
N PHE A 34 14.65 10.76 10.66
CA PHE A 34 15.90 10.07 10.37
C PHE A 34 16.90 11.06 9.77
N LYS A 35 18.11 11.11 10.32
CA LYS A 35 19.21 11.94 9.80
C LYS A 35 20.20 11.10 8.99
N SER A 36 20.40 9.83 9.34
CA SER A 36 21.25 8.86 8.64
C SER A 36 20.90 7.42 9.04
N ASP A 37 21.44 6.42 8.34
CA ASP A 37 21.22 4.97 8.58
C ASP A 37 21.56 4.50 10.01
N THR A 38 22.29 5.33 10.76
CA THR A 38 22.71 5.09 12.15
C THR A 38 22.27 6.21 13.10
N GLU A 39 21.52 7.22 12.65
CA GLU A 39 21.18 8.40 13.45
C GLU A 39 19.70 8.80 13.35
N ILE A 40 19.06 8.89 14.51
CA ILE A 40 17.68 9.35 14.68
C ILE A 40 17.66 10.68 15.42
N GLU A 41 16.98 11.69 14.88
CA GLU A 41 16.75 12.97 15.54
C GLU A 41 15.34 13.04 16.13
N LEU A 42 15.25 13.28 17.43
CA LEU A 42 14.01 13.50 18.17
C LEU A 42 13.86 14.98 18.51
N ASN A 43 12.71 15.56 18.19
CA ASN A 43 12.36 16.92 18.60
C ASN A 43 11.36 16.88 19.77
N PHE A 44 11.78 17.38 20.93
CA PHE A 44 10.97 17.36 22.15
C PHE A 44 10.09 18.61 22.32
N GLY A 45 10.28 19.64 21.49
CA GLY A 45 9.53 20.90 21.53
C GLY A 45 9.80 21.80 22.76
N VAL A 46 10.47 21.28 23.79
CA VAL A 46 10.82 21.96 25.06
C VAL A 46 12.27 21.60 25.40
N PRO A 47 13.08 22.52 25.97
CA PRO A 47 14.44 22.20 26.41
C PRO A 47 14.43 21.12 27.50
N VAL A 48 15.15 20.04 27.25
CA VAL A 48 15.23 18.86 28.12
C VAL A 48 16.50 18.90 28.97
N ASP A 49 16.44 18.35 30.19
CA ASP A 49 17.57 18.33 31.13
C ASP A 49 18.72 17.41 30.64
N GLU A 50 19.96 17.92 30.70
CA GLU A 50 21.15 17.24 30.15
C GLU A 50 21.49 15.91 30.83
N SER A 51 21.13 15.75 32.11
CA SER A 51 21.39 14.55 32.90
C SER A 51 20.46 13.40 32.53
N TRP A 52 19.23 13.70 32.10
CA TRP A 52 18.25 12.70 31.67
C TRP A 52 18.50 12.26 30.22
N ALA A 53 18.77 13.20 29.33
CA ALA A 53 18.91 12.94 27.90
C ALA A 53 20.22 12.19 27.53
N LYS A 54 21.25 12.23 28.36
CA LYS A 54 22.49 11.44 28.17
C LYS A 54 22.38 9.99 28.65
N ASN A 55 21.31 9.62 29.36
CA ASN A 55 21.18 8.29 29.91
C ASN A 55 20.51 7.35 28.89
N THR A 56 21.31 6.47 28.31
CA THR A 56 20.93 5.49 27.29
C THR A 56 19.80 4.56 27.74
N SER A 57 19.67 4.31 29.04
CA SER A 57 18.60 3.45 29.60
C SER A 57 17.20 4.07 29.58
N ASN A 58 17.10 5.37 29.28
CA ASN A 58 15.81 6.08 29.23
C ASN A 58 15.12 5.97 27.87
N TYR A 59 15.81 5.45 26.85
CA TYR A 59 15.29 5.28 25.50
C TYR A 59 15.16 3.80 25.19
N THR A 60 13.93 3.33 24.96
CA THR A 60 13.69 2.00 24.39
C THR A 60 13.27 2.18 22.94
N VAL A 61 14.05 1.63 22.02
CA VAL A 61 13.79 1.68 20.58
C VAL A 61 13.42 0.28 20.12
N PHE A 62 12.26 0.14 19.51
CA PHE A 62 11.80 -1.12 18.93
C PHE A 62 11.12 -0.89 17.59
N GLU A 63 11.12 -1.93 16.77
CA GLU A 63 10.35 -1.93 15.53
C GLU A 63 8.87 -2.15 15.84
N LYS A 64 7.99 -1.39 15.20
CA LYS A 64 6.53 -1.55 15.39
C LYS A 64 6.03 -2.94 14.97
N GLN A 65 6.71 -3.58 14.02
CA GLN A 65 6.37 -4.93 13.54
C GLN A 65 6.86 -6.04 14.49
N ASP A 66 7.90 -5.77 15.28
CA ASP A 66 8.47 -6.72 16.23
C ASP A 66 8.85 -6.00 17.55
N PRO A 67 7.90 -5.84 18.48
CA PRO A 67 8.11 -5.13 19.73
C PRO A 67 9.02 -5.88 20.71
N ASP A 68 9.34 -7.15 20.45
CA ASP A 68 10.18 -7.98 21.31
C ASP A 68 11.68 -7.75 21.04
N ILE A 69 12.05 -7.25 19.86
CA ILE A 69 13.44 -6.93 19.50
C ILE A 69 13.77 -5.50 19.92
N ARG A 70 14.51 -5.38 21.03
CA ARG A 70 14.98 -4.10 21.56
C ARG A 70 16.32 -3.71 20.93
N ILE A 71 16.37 -2.53 20.32
CA ILE A 71 17.60 -1.99 19.75
C ILE A 71 18.25 -1.08 20.79
N ASN A 72 19.45 -1.44 21.22
CA ASN A 72 20.21 -0.65 22.17
C ASN A 72 20.76 0.61 21.48
N VAL A 73 20.48 1.77 22.06
CA VAL A 73 21.08 3.04 21.67
C VAL A 73 22.54 3.05 22.16
N ASP A 74 23.49 3.55 21.38
CA ASP A 74 24.92 3.57 21.75
C ASP A 74 25.30 4.93 22.37
N SER A 75 24.83 6.03 21.79
CA SER A 75 25.03 7.37 22.35
C SER A 75 23.91 8.34 22.01
N VAL A 76 23.66 9.30 22.91
CA VAL A 76 22.67 10.38 22.72
C VAL A 76 23.40 11.72 22.74
N VAL A 77 23.30 12.48 21.65
CA VAL A 77 23.89 13.82 21.51
C VAL A 77 22.78 14.85 21.48
N LEU A 78 22.79 15.78 22.43
CA LEU A 78 21.87 16.91 22.45
C LEU A 78 22.33 18.00 21.46
N GLY A 79 21.38 18.56 20.71
CA GLY A 79 21.60 19.75 19.90
C GLY A 79 21.88 21.00 20.76
N PRO A 80 22.48 22.05 20.18
CA PRO A 80 22.97 23.23 20.91
C PRO A 80 21.88 24.02 21.67
N GLN A 81 20.60 23.79 21.36
CA GLN A 81 19.46 24.44 22.04
C GLN A 81 18.76 23.55 23.08
N LYS A 82 19.25 22.32 23.33
CA LYS A 82 18.62 21.33 24.24
C LYS A 82 17.19 20.89 23.86
N VAL A 83 16.73 21.24 22.67
CA VAL A 83 15.39 20.92 22.14
C VAL A 83 15.39 19.63 21.30
N THR A 84 16.55 19.27 20.72
CA THR A 84 16.71 18.09 19.87
C THR A 84 17.69 17.09 20.49
N ALA A 85 17.36 15.80 20.45
CA ALA A 85 18.28 14.73 20.81
C ALA A 85 18.55 13.83 19.60
N ILE A 86 19.82 13.55 19.33
CA ILE A 86 20.28 12.68 18.26
C ILE A 86 20.70 11.36 18.89
N LEU A 87 19.97 10.29 18.60
CA LEU A 87 20.25 8.92 19.02
C LEU A 87 21.14 8.26 17.95
N LYS A 88 22.30 7.74 18.35
CA LYS A 88 23.21 6.98 17.49
C LYS A 88 23.11 5.48 17.79
N PHE A 89 23.08 4.67 16.73
CA PHE A 89 22.98 3.22 16.81
C PHE A 89 24.25 2.56 16.28
N LYS A 90 24.61 1.42 16.85
CA LYS A 90 25.83 0.66 16.53
C LYS A 90 25.71 -0.15 15.23
N ASP A 91 24.51 -0.63 14.93
CA ASP A 91 24.18 -1.38 13.72
C ASP A 91 23.32 -0.51 12.78
N PRO A 92 23.47 -0.66 11.45
CA PRO A 92 22.63 0.07 10.49
C PRO A 92 21.16 -0.33 10.68
N LEU A 93 20.30 0.66 10.90
CA LEU A 93 18.86 0.44 11.12
C LEU A 93 18.19 0.07 9.80
N ASN A 94 17.22 -0.85 9.86
CA ASN A 94 16.40 -1.18 8.72
C ASN A 94 15.44 -0.01 8.39
N LEU A 95 15.79 0.82 7.41
CA LEU A 95 15.05 2.03 7.07
C LEU A 95 13.63 1.78 6.50
N SER A 96 13.25 0.51 6.31
CA SER A 96 11.93 0.09 5.84
C SER A 96 10.92 -0.13 6.97
N SER A 97 11.37 -0.31 8.21
CA SER A 97 10.52 -0.54 9.39
C SER A 97 10.18 0.78 10.11
N GLN A 98 8.98 0.83 10.72
CA GLN A 98 8.59 1.93 11.60
C GLN A 98 9.22 1.69 12.96
N PHE A 99 9.95 2.68 13.50
CA PHE A 99 10.52 2.60 14.85
C PHE A 99 9.68 3.41 15.82
N VAL A 100 9.39 2.80 16.96
CA VAL A 100 8.80 3.46 18.12
C VAL A 100 9.93 3.70 19.11
N ILE A 101 10.06 4.94 19.56
CA ILE A 101 11.00 5.31 20.62
C ILE A 101 10.18 5.68 21.84
N GLU A 102 10.15 4.80 22.83
CA GLU A 102 9.63 5.08 24.16
C GLU A 102 10.71 5.81 24.96
N ALA A 103 10.46 7.08 25.27
CA ALA A 103 11.28 7.84 26.19
C ALA A 103 10.64 7.80 27.58
N LYS A 104 11.27 7.09 28.53
CA LYS A 104 10.76 6.95 29.89
C LYS A 104 11.08 8.16 30.76
N ALA A 105 10.07 8.68 31.45
CA ALA A 105 10.16 9.76 32.44
C ALA A 105 10.89 11.04 31.95
N VAL A 106 10.48 11.59 30.79
CA VAL A 106 11.08 12.80 30.21
C VAL A 106 11.08 13.95 31.22
N THR A 107 12.24 14.46 31.59
CA THR A 107 12.37 15.58 32.55
C THR A 107 12.76 16.86 31.81
N ALA A 108 11.91 17.89 31.92
CA ALA A 108 12.14 19.21 31.34
C ALA A 108 11.96 20.28 32.42
N GLY A 109 13.03 21.01 32.75
CA GLY A 109 12.99 22.11 33.72
C GLY A 109 12.62 21.68 35.15
N GLY A 110 13.03 20.48 35.58
CA GLY A 110 12.76 19.96 36.93
C GLY A 110 11.35 19.40 37.16
N LYS A 111 10.57 19.13 36.10
CA LYS A 111 9.27 18.43 36.17
C LYS A 111 9.27 17.18 35.28
N VAL A 112 8.77 16.06 35.82
CA VAL A 112 8.62 14.79 35.09
C VAL A 112 7.40 14.88 34.18
N MET A 113 7.60 14.87 32.87
CA MET A 113 6.55 14.96 31.84
C MET A 113 5.94 13.61 31.44
N GLY A 114 6.16 12.55 32.22
CA GLY A 114 5.67 11.21 31.91
C GLY A 114 6.40 10.57 30.72
N ASP A 115 5.95 9.39 30.33
CA ASP A 115 6.48 8.65 29.20
C ASP A 115 5.96 9.28 27.90
N LYS A 116 6.86 9.51 26.93
CA LYS A 116 6.52 10.03 25.60
C LYS A 116 7.02 9.08 24.54
N ASP A 117 6.11 8.70 23.65
CA ASP A 117 6.41 7.83 22.53
C ASP A 117 6.59 8.68 21.28
N PHE A 118 7.74 8.53 20.63
CA PHE A 118 8.04 9.17 19.35
C PHE A 118 7.94 8.13 18.25
N LEU A 119 6.95 8.31 17.37
CA LEU A 119 6.80 7.48 16.17
C LEU A 119 7.54 8.16 15.02
N ILE A 120 8.63 7.55 14.58
CA ILE A 120 9.50 8.11 13.56
C ILE A 120 9.16 7.46 12.23
N LYS A 121 8.66 8.28 11.31
CA LYS A 121 8.43 7.87 9.92
C LYS A 121 9.52 8.48 9.03
N LYS A 122 10.13 7.68 8.16
CA LYS A 122 11.00 8.16 7.06
C LYS A 122 10.21 9.08 6.13
N SER A 123 10.91 9.96 5.41
CA SER A 123 10.36 10.90 4.41
C SER A 123 9.14 10.33 3.68
N GLN A 124 7.97 10.94 3.90
CA GLN A 124 6.69 10.39 3.45
C GLN A 124 6.66 10.15 1.93
N MET A 125 7.27 11.04 1.14
CA MET A 125 7.34 10.88 -0.32
C MET A 125 8.13 9.63 -0.77
N GLN A 126 9.23 9.32 -0.08
CA GLN A 126 10.12 8.22 -0.47
C GLN A 126 9.54 6.87 -0.05
N LEU A 127 8.88 6.82 1.11
CA LEU A 127 8.11 5.67 1.57
C LEU A 127 6.92 5.38 0.65
N LEU A 128 6.17 6.40 0.25
CA LEU A 128 5.05 6.26 -0.69
C LEU A 128 5.54 5.71 -2.04
N PHE A 129 6.65 6.21 -2.57
CA PHE A 129 7.23 5.71 -3.82
C PHE A 129 7.69 4.24 -3.69
N GLY A 130 8.30 3.87 -2.56
CA GLY A 130 8.67 2.49 -2.27
C GLY A 130 7.47 1.55 -2.20
N ILE A 131 6.39 1.95 -1.50
CA ILE A 131 5.15 1.17 -1.43
C ILE A 131 4.51 1.04 -2.81
N PHE A 132 4.47 2.12 -3.58
CA PHE A 132 3.90 2.13 -4.92
C PHE A 132 4.62 1.15 -5.85
N LEU A 133 5.94 1.30 -5.97
CA LEU A 133 6.77 0.49 -6.85
C LEU A 133 6.88 -0.96 -6.35
N GLY A 134 6.88 -1.13 -5.03
CA GLY A 134 6.77 -2.40 -4.33
C GLY A 134 5.51 -3.16 -4.71
N ALA A 135 4.34 -2.54 -4.54
CA ALA A 135 3.05 -3.17 -4.85
C ALA A 135 2.83 -3.39 -6.36
N MET A 136 3.37 -2.52 -7.20
CA MET A 136 3.23 -2.61 -8.66
C MET A 136 4.13 -3.72 -9.26
N LEU A 137 5.37 -3.84 -8.79
CA LEU A 137 6.40 -4.65 -9.44
C LEU A 137 7.02 -5.73 -8.53
N ILE A 138 7.55 -5.36 -7.37
CA ILE A 138 8.35 -6.25 -6.50
C ILE A 138 7.46 -7.35 -5.89
N ASN A 139 6.38 -6.93 -5.23
CA ASN A 139 5.39 -7.77 -4.59
C ASN A 139 4.08 -7.77 -5.39
N ASN A 140 4.19 -8.02 -6.70
CA ASN A 140 3.02 -8.04 -7.58
C ASN A 140 2.00 -9.10 -7.11
N PHE A 141 0.76 -8.66 -6.86
CA PHE A 141 -0.29 -9.52 -6.33
C PHE A 141 -0.65 -10.70 -7.24
N VAL A 142 -0.48 -10.56 -8.55
CA VAL A 142 -0.84 -11.58 -9.54
C VAL A 142 0.27 -12.62 -9.68
N PHE A 143 1.50 -12.17 -9.92
CA PHE A 143 2.61 -13.06 -10.28
C PHE A 143 3.39 -13.58 -9.06
N THR A 144 3.54 -12.76 -8.02
CA THR A 144 4.32 -13.14 -6.81
C THR A 144 3.43 -13.80 -5.77
N LYS A 145 2.21 -13.28 -5.57
CA LYS A 145 1.29 -13.75 -4.52
C LYS A 145 0.16 -14.65 -5.06
N TYR A 146 0.04 -14.83 -6.38
CA TYR A 146 -0.97 -15.68 -7.03
C TYR A 146 -2.44 -15.31 -6.73
N LEU A 147 -2.74 -14.04 -6.45
CA LEU A 147 -4.11 -13.57 -6.24
C LEU A 147 -4.74 -13.07 -7.54
N GLY A 148 -6.07 -13.19 -7.64
CA GLY A 148 -6.85 -12.56 -8.71
C GLY A 148 -6.80 -13.27 -10.06
N LEU A 149 -6.31 -14.52 -10.11
CA LEU A 149 -6.18 -15.32 -11.32
C LEU A 149 -7.51 -15.54 -12.06
N CYS A 150 -8.63 -15.56 -11.34
CA CYS A 150 -9.97 -15.85 -11.85
C CYS A 150 -10.37 -14.89 -12.99
N ILE A 151 -10.30 -13.58 -12.74
CA ILE A 151 -10.58 -12.57 -13.76
C ILE A 151 -9.42 -12.41 -14.72
N PHE A 152 -8.19 -12.63 -14.26
CA PHE A 152 -6.98 -12.49 -15.05
C PHE A 152 -7.01 -13.38 -16.30
N PHE A 153 -7.38 -14.66 -16.16
CA PHE A 153 -7.51 -15.57 -17.31
C PHE A 153 -8.75 -15.30 -18.17
N GLY A 154 -9.81 -14.75 -17.59
CA GLY A 154 -11.06 -14.44 -18.29
C GLY A 154 -10.92 -13.27 -19.27
N VAL A 155 -10.32 -12.16 -18.83
CA VAL A 155 -10.29 -10.90 -19.61
C VAL A 155 -9.01 -10.66 -20.40
N SER A 156 -8.01 -11.53 -20.28
CA SER A 156 -6.72 -11.38 -20.97
C SER A 156 -6.69 -11.89 -22.41
N GLN A 157 -7.83 -12.16 -23.06
CA GLN A 157 -7.82 -12.63 -24.45
C GLN A 157 -7.52 -11.50 -25.46
N LYS A 158 -8.03 -10.29 -25.22
CA LYS A 158 -7.88 -9.14 -26.12
C LYS A 158 -7.34 -7.93 -25.37
N LYS A 159 -6.39 -7.22 -25.96
CA LYS A 159 -5.76 -6.02 -25.35
C LYS A 159 -6.79 -4.94 -25.03
N GLU A 160 -7.74 -4.69 -25.94
CA GLU A 160 -8.77 -3.66 -25.72
C GLU A 160 -9.61 -3.93 -24.47
N THR A 161 -10.01 -5.19 -24.29
CA THR A 161 -10.81 -5.63 -23.13
C THR A 161 -9.97 -5.61 -21.86
N ALA A 162 -8.72 -6.05 -21.92
CA ALA A 162 -7.79 -6.08 -20.78
C ALA A 162 -7.50 -4.67 -20.24
N ILE A 163 -7.30 -3.68 -21.10
CA ILE A 163 -7.07 -2.29 -20.69
C ILE A 163 -8.33 -1.72 -20.01
N GLY A 164 -9.50 -1.91 -20.61
CA GLY A 164 -10.76 -1.45 -20.02
C GLY A 164 -11.02 -2.07 -18.65
N MET A 165 -10.76 -3.37 -18.52
CA MET A 165 -10.88 -4.10 -17.27
C MET A 165 -9.88 -3.63 -16.20
N GLY A 166 -8.62 -3.45 -16.57
CA GLY A 166 -7.56 -3.00 -15.66
C GLY A 166 -7.81 -1.60 -15.09
N VAL A 167 -8.29 -0.66 -15.91
CA VAL A 167 -8.63 0.69 -15.45
C VAL A 167 -9.83 0.66 -14.49
N THR A 168 -10.91 -0.05 -14.85
CA THR A 168 -12.08 -0.21 -13.96
C THR A 168 -11.68 -0.82 -12.63
N PHE A 169 -10.87 -1.90 -12.66
CA PHE A 169 -10.38 -2.55 -11.46
C PHE A 169 -9.56 -1.61 -10.58
N THR A 170 -8.65 -0.82 -11.18
CA THR A 170 -7.81 0.15 -10.44
C THR A 170 -8.67 1.18 -9.73
N VAL A 171 -9.69 1.73 -10.40
CA VAL A 171 -10.60 2.73 -9.80
C VAL A 171 -11.37 2.13 -8.63
N VAL A 172 -11.97 0.95 -8.79
CA VAL A 172 -12.66 0.25 -7.69
C VAL A 172 -11.70 -0.01 -6.54
N MET A 173 -10.47 -0.46 -6.84
CA MET A 173 -9.50 -0.82 -5.84
C MET A 173 -9.11 0.39 -4.97
N VAL A 174 -8.82 1.51 -5.61
CA VAL A 174 -8.45 2.75 -4.93
C VAL A 174 -9.57 3.26 -4.04
N LEU A 175 -10.79 3.32 -4.57
CA LEU A 175 -11.97 3.77 -3.82
C LEU A 175 -12.23 2.86 -2.61
N SER A 176 -12.18 1.55 -2.82
CA SER A 176 -12.39 0.59 -1.74
C SER A 176 -11.28 0.67 -0.69
N ALA A 177 -10.00 0.82 -1.07
CA ALA A 177 -8.90 0.88 -0.11
C ALA A 177 -9.03 2.07 0.85
N ILE A 178 -9.33 3.26 0.32
CA ILE A 178 -9.48 4.49 1.12
C ILE A 178 -10.68 4.38 2.08
N ILE A 179 -11.81 3.89 1.58
CA ILE A 179 -13.03 3.80 2.38
C ILE A 179 -12.94 2.68 3.41
N SER A 180 -12.32 1.56 3.07
CA SER A 180 -12.03 0.50 4.02
C SER A 180 -11.06 0.96 5.11
N TRP A 181 -10.08 1.82 4.79
CA TRP A 181 -9.22 2.46 5.80
C TRP A 181 -10.04 3.32 6.76
N PHE A 182 -10.92 4.18 6.22
CA PHE A 182 -11.79 5.04 7.03
C PHE A 182 -12.71 4.21 7.93
N LEU A 183 -13.36 3.18 7.39
CA LEU A 183 -14.21 2.28 8.17
C LEU A 183 -13.42 1.54 9.25
N TYR A 184 -12.22 1.07 8.93
CA TYR A 184 -11.39 0.37 9.90
C TYR A 184 -10.99 1.28 11.08
N ALA A 185 -10.46 2.47 10.79
CA ALA A 185 -9.97 3.41 11.80
C ALA A 185 -11.09 4.02 12.66
N TYR A 186 -12.20 4.46 12.06
CA TYR A 186 -13.24 5.20 12.78
C TYR A 186 -14.36 4.33 13.33
N VAL A 187 -14.63 3.17 12.70
CA VAL A 187 -15.75 2.31 13.11
C VAL A 187 -15.24 1.09 13.86
N LEU A 188 -14.35 0.30 13.25
CA LEU A 188 -13.98 -1.01 13.81
C LEU A 188 -13.07 -0.89 15.03
N GLN A 189 -12.10 0.04 15.01
CA GLN A 189 -11.21 0.24 16.15
C GLN A 189 -11.95 0.82 17.37
N VAL A 190 -12.82 1.81 17.16
CA VAL A 190 -13.57 2.46 18.26
C VAL A 190 -14.57 1.51 18.91
N LEU A 191 -15.21 0.64 18.13
CA LEU A 191 -16.18 -0.34 18.66
C LEU A 191 -15.53 -1.67 19.08
N HIS A 192 -14.21 -1.82 18.97
CA HIS A 192 -13.47 -3.08 19.23
C HIS A 192 -13.99 -4.30 18.41
N LEU A 193 -14.54 -4.05 17.21
CA LEU A 193 -15.15 -5.08 16.34
C LEU A 193 -14.19 -5.63 15.29
N SER A 194 -12.92 -5.85 15.65
CA SER A 194 -11.87 -6.30 14.72
C SER A 194 -12.19 -7.62 14.01
N PHE A 195 -13.02 -8.48 14.60
CA PHE A 195 -13.41 -9.76 14.01
C PHE A 195 -14.34 -9.60 12.78
N LEU A 196 -15.06 -8.47 12.67
CA LEU A 196 -16.01 -8.22 11.59
C LEU A 196 -15.36 -7.63 10.32
N LYS A 197 -14.04 -7.41 10.33
CA LYS A 197 -13.28 -6.71 9.26
C LYS A 197 -13.52 -7.28 7.86
N ILE A 198 -13.54 -8.61 7.72
CA ILE A 198 -13.71 -9.27 6.42
C ILE A 198 -15.09 -8.97 5.83
N ILE A 199 -16.15 -9.09 6.65
CA ILE A 199 -17.53 -8.86 6.21
C ILE A 199 -17.72 -7.40 5.80
N VAL A 200 -17.19 -6.47 6.60
CA VAL A 200 -17.27 -5.03 6.31
C VAL A 200 -16.55 -4.71 4.99
N PHE A 201 -15.34 -5.24 4.78
CA PHE A 201 -14.58 -4.99 3.55
C PHE A 201 -15.26 -5.57 2.31
N ILE A 202 -15.81 -6.79 2.37
CA ILE A 202 -16.60 -7.36 1.27
C ILE A 202 -17.82 -6.49 0.96
N GLY A 203 -18.53 -6.01 1.98
CA GLY A 203 -19.68 -5.13 1.82
C GLY A 203 -19.31 -3.79 1.17
N THR A 204 -18.21 -3.17 1.61
CA THR A 204 -17.68 -1.93 1.02
C THR A 204 -17.37 -2.12 -0.46
N VAL A 205 -16.64 -3.18 -0.81
CA VAL A 205 -16.29 -3.52 -2.18
C VAL A 205 -17.53 -3.71 -3.05
N ALA A 206 -18.52 -4.46 -2.56
CA ALA A 206 -19.74 -4.76 -3.31
C ALA A 206 -20.49 -3.49 -3.71
N ILE A 207 -20.57 -2.50 -2.80
CA ILE A 207 -21.19 -1.20 -3.08
C ILE A 207 -20.44 -0.45 -4.19
N PHE A 208 -19.10 -0.43 -4.15
CA PHE A 208 -18.30 0.26 -5.17
C PHE A 208 -18.35 -0.43 -6.53
N VAL A 209 -18.35 -1.76 -6.56
CA VAL A 209 -18.48 -2.51 -7.82
C VAL A 209 -19.87 -2.28 -8.42
N GLN A 210 -20.92 -2.30 -7.60
CA GLN A 210 -22.28 -2.01 -8.07
C GLN A 210 -22.42 -0.58 -8.62
N ALA A 211 -21.76 0.40 -7.98
CA ALA A 211 -21.68 1.76 -8.48
C ALA A 211 -20.97 1.81 -9.84
N MET A 212 -19.86 1.08 -10.01
CA MET A 212 -19.16 1.00 -11.29
C MET A 212 -19.96 0.30 -12.38
N ASP A 213 -20.73 -0.75 -12.05
CA ASP A 213 -21.64 -1.42 -12.98
C ASP A 213 -22.65 -0.43 -13.60
N THR A 214 -23.27 0.37 -12.74
CA THR A 214 -24.24 1.40 -13.13
C THR A 214 -23.58 2.49 -13.98
N ILE A 215 -22.38 2.94 -13.59
CA ILE A 215 -21.61 3.96 -14.31
C ILE A 215 -21.21 3.45 -15.71
N LEU A 216 -20.70 2.22 -15.82
CA LEU A 216 -20.30 1.62 -17.10
C LEU A 216 -21.47 1.44 -18.05
N ARG A 217 -22.64 1.01 -17.54
CA ARG A 217 -23.87 0.89 -18.34
C ARG A 217 -24.29 2.24 -18.96
N LYS A 218 -24.06 3.35 -18.26
CA LYS A 218 -24.44 4.70 -18.73
C LYS A 218 -23.38 5.36 -19.62
N ILE A 219 -22.10 5.22 -19.30
CA ILE A 219 -21.01 5.88 -20.04
C ILE A 219 -20.66 5.13 -21.33
N ASN A 220 -20.58 3.79 -21.30
CA ASN A 220 -20.27 3.01 -22.49
C ASN A 220 -20.96 1.63 -22.51
N PRO A 221 -22.15 1.53 -23.15
CA PRO A 221 -22.85 0.27 -23.27
C PRO A 221 -22.11 -0.78 -24.12
N TYR A 222 -21.21 -0.36 -25.02
CA TYR A 222 -20.39 -1.30 -25.81
C TYR A 222 -19.36 -2.02 -24.93
N LEU A 223 -18.68 -1.28 -24.05
CA LEU A 223 -17.73 -1.87 -23.10
C LEU A 223 -18.46 -2.73 -22.06
N PHE A 224 -19.62 -2.27 -21.58
CA PHE A 224 -20.48 -3.03 -20.67
C PHE A 224 -20.91 -4.39 -21.27
N LYS A 225 -21.29 -4.45 -22.56
CA LYS A 225 -21.65 -5.72 -23.22
C LYS A 225 -20.50 -6.75 -23.22
N LYS A 226 -19.24 -6.29 -23.26
CA LYS A 226 -18.06 -7.17 -23.24
C LYS A 226 -17.59 -7.52 -21.83
N LEU A 227 -17.72 -6.59 -20.88
CA LEU A 227 -17.17 -6.71 -19.53
C LEU A 227 -18.21 -7.10 -18.46
N GLY A 228 -19.51 -6.98 -18.72
CA GLY A 228 -20.57 -7.06 -17.70
C GLY A 228 -20.51 -8.29 -16.80
N VAL A 229 -20.21 -9.46 -17.35
CA VAL A 229 -20.04 -10.70 -16.56
C VAL A 229 -18.85 -10.59 -15.61
N TYR A 230 -17.76 -9.97 -16.05
CA TYR A 230 -16.54 -9.84 -15.25
C TYR A 230 -16.65 -8.80 -14.15
N LEU A 231 -17.59 -7.84 -14.23
CA LEU A 231 -17.81 -6.86 -13.16
C LEU A 231 -18.24 -7.55 -11.86
N VAL A 232 -19.11 -8.56 -11.93
CA VAL A 232 -19.48 -9.34 -10.74
C VAL A 232 -18.29 -10.14 -10.22
N LEU A 233 -17.39 -10.61 -11.08
CA LEU A 233 -16.16 -11.29 -10.64
C LEU A 233 -15.13 -10.32 -10.02
N ILE A 234 -15.31 -9.00 -10.12
CA ILE A 234 -14.50 -8.03 -9.37
C ILE A 234 -14.78 -8.16 -7.87
N THR A 235 -16.04 -8.34 -7.45
CA THR A 235 -16.41 -8.39 -6.02
C THR A 235 -15.78 -9.60 -5.32
N THR A 236 -15.65 -10.71 -6.03
CA THR A 236 -15.06 -11.96 -5.53
C THR A 236 -13.56 -12.07 -5.83
N ASN A 237 -12.93 -10.98 -6.27
CA ASN A 237 -11.51 -10.98 -6.55
C ASN A 237 -10.67 -10.94 -5.27
N CYS A 238 -9.72 -11.87 -5.15
CA CYS A 238 -8.89 -12.00 -3.96
C CYS A 238 -7.98 -10.78 -3.71
N ILE A 239 -7.53 -10.07 -4.75
CA ILE A 239 -6.68 -8.87 -4.62
C ILE A 239 -7.47 -7.73 -3.97
N ILE A 240 -8.73 -7.54 -4.38
CA ILE A 240 -9.59 -6.48 -3.86
C ILE A 240 -9.89 -6.63 -2.37
N LEU A 241 -9.96 -7.86 -1.88
CA LEU A 241 -10.09 -8.14 -0.46
C LEU A 241 -8.74 -8.07 0.28
N ALA A 242 -7.67 -8.57 -0.34
CA ALA A 242 -6.35 -8.64 0.30
C ALA A 242 -5.76 -7.26 0.58
N VAL A 243 -5.93 -6.28 -0.32
CA VAL A 243 -5.34 -4.95 -0.16
C VAL A 243 -5.89 -4.20 1.07
N PRO A 244 -7.21 -4.08 1.29
CA PRO A 244 -7.76 -3.52 2.53
C PRO A 244 -7.35 -4.29 3.78
N LEU A 245 -7.21 -5.62 3.67
CA LEU A 245 -6.80 -6.45 4.80
C LEU A 245 -5.35 -6.20 5.20
N ILE A 246 -4.43 -6.15 4.23
CA ILE A 246 -3.01 -5.80 4.44
C ILE A 246 -2.89 -4.38 4.99
N ASN A 247 -3.70 -3.46 4.47
CA ASN A 247 -3.73 -2.08 4.93
C ASN A 247 -4.16 -1.96 6.41
N ALA A 248 -5.16 -2.74 6.82
CA ALA A 248 -5.61 -2.80 8.20
C ALA A 248 -4.57 -3.45 9.12
N ASP A 249 -3.90 -4.50 8.66
CA ASP A 249 -2.88 -5.25 9.40
C ASP A 249 -1.59 -4.44 9.59
N SER A 250 -1.17 -3.70 8.55
CA SER A 250 0.04 -2.86 8.57
C SER A 250 -0.17 -1.49 9.27
N HIS A 251 -1.39 -1.19 9.72
CA HIS A 251 -1.77 0.10 10.32
C HIS A 251 -1.26 1.31 9.52
N TYR A 252 -1.46 1.27 8.20
CA TYR A 252 -1.04 2.33 7.30
C TYR A 252 -1.89 3.59 7.47
N ASN A 253 -1.31 4.75 7.16
CA ASN A 253 -2.03 6.02 7.08
C ASN A 253 -2.90 6.09 5.81
N ALA A 254 -3.83 7.05 5.75
CA ALA A 254 -4.69 7.26 4.57
C ALA A 254 -3.91 7.36 3.24
N PHE A 255 -2.78 8.08 3.25
CA PHE A 255 -1.92 8.25 2.06
C PHE A 255 -1.17 6.96 1.68
N GLU A 256 -0.72 6.20 2.67
CA GLU A 256 -0.05 4.90 2.48
C GLU A 256 -1.07 3.88 1.90
N SER A 257 -2.29 3.86 2.45
CA SER A 257 -3.41 3.05 1.94
C SER A 257 -3.77 3.39 0.49
N LEU A 258 -3.86 4.67 0.16
CA LEU A 258 -4.16 5.14 -1.19
C LEU A 258 -3.09 4.65 -2.17
N THR A 259 -1.83 4.79 -1.78
CA THR A 259 -0.68 4.45 -2.62
C THR A 259 -0.54 2.95 -2.81
N LEU A 260 -0.80 2.15 -1.77
CA LEU A 260 -0.90 0.70 -1.86
C LEU A 260 -2.04 0.27 -2.80
N GLY A 261 -3.22 0.88 -2.68
CA GLY A 261 -4.36 0.61 -3.56
C GLY A 261 -4.08 0.96 -5.03
N LEU A 262 -3.42 2.10 -5.28
CA LEU A 262 -2.98 2.49 -6.61
C LEU A 262 -1.93 1.54 -7.17
N GLY A 263 -0.91 1.19 -6.39
CA GLY A 263 0.13 0.25 -6.80
C GLY A 263 -0.43 -1.14 -7.11
N ALA A 264 -1.35 -1.64 -6.29
CA ALA A 264 -2.01 -2.93 -6.50
C ALA A 264 -2.91 -2.93 -7.76
N GLY A 265 -3.70 -1.87 -7.95
CA GLY A 265 -4.57 -1.72 -9.12
C GLY A 265 -3.77 -1.61 -10.42
N ILE A 266 -2.76 -0.76 -10.44
CA ILE A 266 -1.87 -0.58 -11.61
C ILE A 266 -1.04 -1.84 -11.85
N GLY A 267 -0.54 -2.50 -10.81
CA GLY A 267 0.16 -3.78 -10.92
C GLY A 267 -0.71 -4.87 -11.55
N PHE A 268 -2.00 -4.93 -11.20
CA PHE A 268 -2.96 -5.82 -11.82
C PHE A 268 -3.24 -5.45 -13.29
N ALA A 269 -3.41 -4.15 -13.59
CA ALA A 269 -3.61 -3.67 -14.96
C ALA A 269 -2.40 -3.97 -15.86
N LEU A 270 -1.18 -3.80 -15.33
CA LEU A 270 0.07 -4.15 -16.01
C LEU A 270 0.14 -5.65 -16.30
N ALA A 271 -0.14 -6.50 -15.30
CA ALA A 271 -0.16 -7.94 -15.47
C ALA A 271 -1.16 -8.36 -16.56
N LEU A 272 -2.38 -7.81 -16.53
CA LEU A 272 -3.40 -8.05 -17.56
C LEU A 272 -2.94 -7.64 -18.95
N PHE A 273 -2.32 -6.46 -19.07
CA PHE A 273 -1.84 -5.94 -20.34
C PHE A 273 -0.72 -6.81 -20.94
N LEU A 274 0.24 -7.24 -20.11
CA LEU A 274 1.30 -8.16 -20.52
C LEU A 274 0.74 -9.49 -21.01
N MET A 275 -0.21 -10.04 -20.26
CA MET A 275 -0.84 -11.32 -20.61
C MET A 275 -1.66 -11.23 -21.89
N ALA A 276 -2.46 -10.18 -22.06
CA ALA A 276 -3.21 -9.96 -23.29
C ALA A 276 -2.30 -9.75 -24.50
N SER A 277 -1.15 -9.11 -24.30
CA SER A 277 -0.16 -8.93 -25.36
C SER A 277 0.45 -10.24 -25.84
N VAL A 278 0.78 -11.14 -24.92
CA VAL A 278 1.31 -12.45 -25.27
C VAL A 278 0.22 -13.36 -25.83
N ARG A 279 -1.01 -13.32 -25.28
CA ARG A 279 -2.12 -14.14 -25.77
C ARG A 279 -2.52 -13.81 -27.22
N GLU A 280 -2.62 -12.54 -27.59
CA GLU A 280 -2.86 -12.17 -28.99
C GLU A 280 -1.75 -12.68 -29.92
N LYS A 281 -0.49 -12.68 -29.46
CA LYS A 281 0.64 -13.21 -30.25
C LYS A 281 0.59 -14.73 -30.38
N LEU A 282 0.12 -15.43 -29.35
CA LEU A 282 -0.03 -16.89 -29.34
C LEU A 282 -1.16 -17.39 -30.23
N GLU A 283 -2.18 -16.57 -30.50
CA GLU A 283 -3.25 -16.93 -31.44
C GLU A 283 -2.72 -17.13 -32.88
N VAL A 284 -1.69 -16.37 -33.26
CA VAL A 284 -1.05 -16.47 -34.59
C VAL A 284 0.11 -17.46 -34.59
N ALA A 285 0.59 -17.88 -33.41
CA ALA A 285 1.71 -18.81 -33.28
C ALA A 285 1.29 -20.27 -33.59
N ARG A 286 2.27 -21.07 -34.02
CA ARG A 286 2.07 -22.51 -34.24
C ARG A 286 2.08 -23.27 -32.90
N VAL A 287 0.98 -23.22 -32.18
CA VAL A 287 0.76 -23.98 -30.94
C VAL A 287 0.05 -25.30 -31.26
N PRO A 288 0.49 -26.46 -30.72
CA PRO A 288 -0.22 -27.72 -30.89
C PRO A 288 -1.68 -27.61 -30.44
N PRO A 289 -2.63 -28.27 -31.13
CA PRO A 289 -4.07 -28.12 -30.87
C PRO A 289 -4.46 -28.42 -29.42
N THR A 290 -3.80 -29.37 -28.77
CA THR A 290 -4.03 -29.75 -27.37
C THR A 290 -3.70 -28.65 -26.36
N TYR A 291 -2.78 -27.74 -26.69
CA TYR A 291 -2.33 -26.67 -25.79
C TYR A 291 -3.05 -25.34 -26.03
N LYS A 292 -3.89 -25.21 -27.06
CA LYS A 292 -4.54 -23.95 -27.42
C LYS A 292 -5.51 -23.47 -26.32
N GLY A 293 -5.54 -22.17 -26.08
CA GLY A 293 -6.49 -21.52 -25.17
C GLY A 293 -5.96 -21.37 -23.73
N LEU A 294 -6.60 -22.07 -22.78
CA LEU A 294 -6.26 -21.99 -21.35
C LEU A 294 -4.95 -22.71 -20.99
N PRO A 295 -4.62 -23.91 -21.49
CA PRO A 295 -3.40 -24.61 -21.10
C PRO A 295 -2.12 -23.81 -21.37
N ILE A 296 -1.96 -23.26 -22.58
CA ILE A 296 -0.82 -22.40 -22.90
C ILE A 296 -0.81 -21.11 -22.06
N ALA A 297 -1.98 -20.60 -21.68
CA ALA A 297 -2.06 -19.42 -20.83
C ALA A 297 -1.50 -19.69 -19.43
N PHE A 298 -1.77 -20.86 -18.84
CA PHE A 298 -1.15 -21.25 -17.57
C PHE A 298 0.37 -21.36 -17.66
N ILE A 299 0.89 -21.96 -18.75
CA ILE A 299 2.35 -22.08 -18.98
C ILE A 299 2.99 -20.69 -19.06
N VAL A 300 2.39 -19.78 -19.84
CA VAL A 300 2.87 -18.41 -20.02
C VAL A 300 2.81 -17.62 -18.71
N THR A 301 1.72 -17.77 -17.94
CA THR A 301 1.62 -17.15 -16.61
C THR A 301 2.72 -17.66 -15.68
N GLY A 302 3.07 -18.95 -15.72
CA GLY A 302 4.20 -19.51 -14.98
C GLY A 302 5.54 -18.89 -15.40
N LEU A 303 5.77 -18.70 -16.70
CA LEU A 303 6.96 -18.01 -17.20
C LEU A 303 7.03 -16.55 -16.75
N PHE A 304 5.88 -15.85 -16.73
CA PHE A 304 5.80 -14.51 -16.16
C PHE A 304 6.09 -14.50 -14.66
N ALA A 305 5.55 -15.46 -13.90
CA ALA A 305 5.83 -15.57 -12.47
C ALA A 305 7.34 -15.76 -12.21
N LEU A 306 8.02 -16.61 -12.97
CA LEU A 306 9.48 -16.79 -12.88
C LEU A 306 10.24 -15.50 -13.23
N ALA A 307 9.82 -14.77 -14.25
CA ALA A 307 10.43 -13.49 -14.62
C ALA A 307 10.25 -12.43 -13.52
N PHE A 308 9.06 -12.35 -12.91
CA PHE A 308 8.76 -11.40 -11.85
C PHE A 308 9.44 -11.75 -10.51
N LEU A 309 9.69 -13.03 -10.25
CA LEU A 309 10.45 -13.47 -9.08
C LEU A 309 11.88 -12.91 -9.08
N GLY A 310 12.45 -12.61 -10.25
CA GLY A 310 13.73 -11.89 -10.37
C GLY A 310 13.71 -10.49 -9.75
N PHE A 311 12.55 -9.84 -9.64
CA PHE A 311 12.42 -8.54 -8.94
C PHE A 311 12.27 -8.67 -7.43
N SER A 312 12.07 -9.88 -6.89
CA SER A 312 11.88 -10.09 -5.44
C SER A 312 13.10 -9.70 -4.61
N GLY A 313 14.30 -9.69 -5.20
CA GLY A 313 15.53 -9.24 -4.54
C GLY A 313 15.77 -7.73 -4.60
N LEU A 314 14.88 -6.97 -5.26
CA LEU A 314 14.99 -5.53 -5.36
C LEU A 314 14.44 -4.89 -4.06
N SER A 315 15.30 -4.70 -3.06
CA SER A 315 14.98 -3.82 -1.93
C SER A 315 15.15 -2.37 -2.38
N ILE A 316 14.03 -1.68 -2.61
CA ILE A 316 14.05 -0.24 -2.76
C ILE A 316 14.04 0.30 -1.34
N PHE A 317 15.27 0.51 -0.83
CA PHE A 317 15.68 0.89 0.52
C PHE A 317 15.74 -0.27 1.52
#